data_AF-A0A257RF69-F1
#
_entry.id   AF-A0A257RF69-F1
#
_cell.length_a   1.000
_cell.length_b   1.000
_cell.length_c   1.000
_cell.angle_alpha   90.00
_cell.angle_beta   90.00
_cell.angle_gamma   90.00
#
_symmetry.space_group_name_H-M   'P 1'
#
loop_
_entity.id
_entity.type
_entity.pdbx_description
1 polymer ?
#
loop_
_entity_poly.entity_id
_entity_poly.type
_entity_poly.pdbx_seq_one_letter_code
_entity_poly.pdbx_strand_id
1 'polypeptide(L)'
;MPNTQLKINDINGQLVVLSVNGRPATDPDLVGRFTLTRDGKVKENGEVDVLYRNLGNWKFEDITATAGVGCTNLACTGATFADIDGNGTLDLIVNTVGNGTLIFFNDGKGRFTQQNPQAPLNY
;
A
#
# COMPACT_ATOMS: atom_id res chain seq x y z
N MET A 1 -7.84 19.74 -3.27
CA MET A 1 -9.23 19.28 -3.06
C MET A 1 -10.02 20.36 -2.32
N PRO A 2 -11.06 20.97 -2.91
CA PRO A 2 -11.67 22.17 -2.33
C PRO A 2 -12.51 21.96 -1.05
N ASN A 3 -12.98 20.72 -0.76
CA ASN A 3 -14.01 20.48 0.27
C ASN A 3 -13.63 19.44 1.34
N THR A 4 -12.38 18.97 1.38
CA THR A 4 -11.96 17.97 2.38
C THR A 4 -11.87 18.61 3.76
N GLN A 5 -12.60 18.05 4.74
CA GLN A 5 -12.55 18.49 6.13
C GLN A 5 -11.65 17.56 6.94
N LEU A 6 -10.64 18.12 7.60
CA LEU A 6 -9.74 17.37 8.48
C LEU A 6 -9.92 17.83 9.92
N LYS A 7 -10.04 16.86 10.84
CA LYS A 7 -9.87 17.13 12.27
C LYS A 7 -8.43 16.83 12.65
N ILE A 8 -7.72 17.80 13.20
CA ILE A 8 -6.29 17.71 13.51
C ILE A 8 -6.11 17.89 15.02
N ASN A 9 -5.12 17.21 15.60
CA ASN A 9 -4.68 17.44 16.97
C ASN A 9 -3.16 17.61 17.03
N ASP A 10 -2.70 18.41 17.99
CA ASP A 10 -1.28 18.46 18.36
C ASP A 10 -1.02 17.41 19.45
N ILE A 11 -0.07 16.51 19.18
CA ILE A 11 0.42 15.53 20.15
C ILE A 11 1.93 15.74 20.27
N ASN A 12 2.36 16.40 21.34
CA ASN A 12 3.78 16.66 21.65
C ASN A 12 4.53 17.42 20.53
N GLY A 13 3.89 18.39 19.88
CA GLY A 13 4.47 19.17 18.79
C GLY A 13 4.38 18.49 17.41
N GLN A 14 3.74 17.31 17.33
CA GLN A 14 3.43 16.64 16.08
C GLN A 14 1.94 16.79 15.78
N LEU A 15 1.63 17.41 14.64
CA LEU A 15 0.25 17.49 14.15
C LEU A 15 -0.16 16.14 13.58
N VAL A 16 -1.31 15.63 14.01
CA VAL A 16 -1.87 14.34 13.59
C VAL A 16 -3.30 14.54 13.10
N VAL A 17 -3.62 13.92 11.96
CA VAL A 17 -5.01 13.88 11.44
C VAL A 17 -5.79 12.82 12.22
N LEU A 18 -6.89 13.23 12.85
CA LEU A 18 -7.79 12.36 13.60
C LEU A 18 -8.94 11.82 12.75
N SER A 19 -9.47 12.64 11.84
CA SER A 19 -10.55 12.24 10.94
C SER A 19 -10.54 13.03 9.62
N VAL A 20 -11.12 12.41 8.59
CA VAL A 20 -11.30 12.96 7.24
C VAL A 20 -12.78 12.87 6.90
N ASN A 21 -13.44 14.00 6.67
CA ASN A 21 -14.88 14.07 6.37
C ASN A 21 -15.76 13.29 7.38
N GLY A 22 -15.38 13.33 8.67
CA GLY A 22 -16.08 12.63 9.75
C GLY A 22 -15.69 11.16 9.94
N ARG A 23 -14.93 10.55 9.02
CA ARG A 23 -14.41 9.18 9.15
C ARG A 23 -13.09 9.15 9.93
N PRO A 24 -12.88 8.21 10.87
CA PRO A 24 -11.60 8.07 11.57
C PRO A 24 -10.42 7.95 10.60
N ALA A 25 -9.33 8.66 10.86
CA ALA A 25 -8.09 8.51 10.08
C ALA A 25 -7.43 7.13 10.26
N THR A 26 -7.94 6.32 11.17
CA THR A 26 -7.60 4.91 11.38
C THR A 26 -8.37 3.95 10.48
N ASP A 27 -9.36 4.43 9.72
CA ASP A 27 -10.02 3.60 8.71
C ASP A 27 -8.98 3.11 7.69
N PRO A 28 -9.05 1.85 7.22
CA PRO A 28 -7.99 1.23 6.43
C PRO A 28 -7.52 2.02 5.19
N ASP A 29 -8.46 2.69 4.50
CA ASP A 29 -8.21 3.53 3.32
C ASP A 29 -7.70 4.95 3.66
N LEU A 30 -7.77 5.36 4.93
CA LEU A 30 -7.37 6.67 5.43
C LEU A 30 -6.05 6.66 6.22
N VAL A 31 -5.60 5.48 6.69
CA VAL A 31 -4.32 5.35 7.40
C VAL A 31 -3.18 5.84 6.51
N GLY A 32 -2.47 6.89 6.97
CA GLY A 32 -1.35 7.48 6.23
C GLY A 32 -1.74 8.26 4.97
N ARG A 33 -3.03 8.37 4.63
CA ARG A 33 -3.54 9.06 3.43
C ARG A 33 -3.25 10.56 3.44
N PHE A 34 -3.12 11.15 4.63
CA PHE A 34 -2.82 12.57 4.79
C PHE A 34 -1.64 12.77 5.74
N THR A 35 -0.66 13.56 5.32
CA THR A 35 0.46 14.01 6.15
C THR A 35 0.40 15.52 6.31
N LEU A 36 0.65 16.01 7.52
CA LEU A 36 0.78 17.42 7.80
C LEU A 36 2.25 17.82 7.75
N THR A 37 2.59 18.79 6.93
CA THR A 37 3.94 19.33 6.83
C THR A 37 4.18 20.37 7.92
N ARG A 38 5.44 20.63 8.25
CA ARG A 38 5.84 21.57 9.32
C ARG A 38 5.42 23.02 9.04
N ASP A 39 5.19 23.38 7.78
CA ASP A 39 4.63 24.67 7.35
C ASP A 39 3.09 24.70 7.35
N GLY A 40 2.43 23.69 7.92
CA GLY A 40 0.98 23.64 8.11
C GLY A 40 0.18 23.22 6.88
N LYS A 41 0.84 22.71 5.82
CA LYS A 41 0.12 22.21 4.64
C LYS A 41 -0.32 20.76 4.84
N VAL A 42 -1.46 20.45 4.24
CA VAL A 42 -1.94 19.08 4.09
C VAL A 42 -1.36 18.52 2.80
N LYS A 43 -0.59 17.44 2.91
CA LYS A 43 -0.22 16.61 1.77
C LYS A 43 -1.11 15.38 1.76
N GLU A 44 -1.72 15.13 0.63
CA GLU A 44 -2.40 13.87 0.36
C GLU A 44 -1.40 12.88 -0.26
N ASN A 45 -1.23 11.72 0.36
CA ASN A 45 -0.38 10.64 -0.10
C ASN A 45 -1.16 9.71 -1.03
N GLY A 46 -0.48 8.93 -1.88
CA GLY A 46 -1.15 7.96 -2.75
C GLY A 46 -2.02 6.95 -1.97
N GLU A 47 -3.00 6.38 -2.66
CA GLU A 47 -3.76 5.25 -2.13
C GLU A 47 -2.88 4.01 -2.06
N VAL A 48 -3.16 3.15 -1.09
CA VAL A 48 -2.53 1.84 -1.00
C VAL A 48 -2.97 0.98 -2.19
N ASP A 49 -2.07 0.14 -2.66
CA ASP A 49 -2.46 -0.93 -3.59
C ASP A 49 -3.38 -1.90 -2.85
N VAL A 50 -4.37 -2.46 -3.57
CA VAL A 50 -5.33 -3.40 -3.00
C VAL A 50 -5.28 -4.74 -3.74
N LEU A 51 -5.33 -5.83 -2.97
CA LEU A 51 -5.38 -7.19 -3.50
C LEU A 51 -6.66 -7.89 -3.05
N TYR A 52 -7.46 -8.30 -4.03
CA TYR A 52 -8.70 -9.02 -3.80
C TYR A 52 -8.54 -10.51 -4.14
N ARG A 53 -8.94 -11.37 -3.20
CA ARG A 53 -9.08 -12.81 -3.44
C ARG A 53 -10.45 -13.11 -4.01
N ASN A 54 -10.49 -13.76 -5.18
CA ASN A 54 -11.73 -14.30 -5.73
C ASN A 54 -12.19 -15.51 -4.91
N LEU A 55 -13.40 -15.43 -4.35
CA LEU A 55 -14.03 -16.49 -3.55
C LEU A 55 -15.02 -17.35 -4.37
N GLY A 56 -15.13 -17.08 -5.68
CA GLY A 56 -16.15 -17.63 -6.57
C GLY A 56 -17.47 -16.87 -6.47
N ASN A 57 -18.40 -17.16 -7.40
CA ASN A 57 -19.74 -16.58 -7.41
C ASN A 57 -19.77 -15.04 -7.35
N TRP A 58 -18.85 -14.37 -8.05
CA TRP A 58 -18.71 -12.90 -8.06
C TRP A 58 -18.43 -12.28 -6.68
N LYS A 59 -17.91 -13.06 -5.74
CA LYS A 59 -17.51 -12.58 -4.42
C LYS A 59 -16.00 -12.40 -4.36
N PHE A 60 -15.59 -11.31 -3.74
CA PHE A 60 -14.20 -10.93 -3.56
C PHE A 60 -13.98 -10.53 -2.10
N GLU A 61 -12.83 -10.91 -1.56
CA GLU A 61 -12.37 -10.55 -0.23
C GLU A 61 -11.12 -9.68 -0.37
N ASP A 62 -11.11 -8.51 0.28
CA ASP A 62 -9.90 -7.71 0.41
C ASP A 62 -8.93 -8.44 1.35
N ILE A 63 -7.82 -8.91 0.80
CA ILE A 63 -6.76 -9.58 1.56
C ILE A 63 -5.51 -8.73 1.69
N THR A 64 -5.55 -7.45 1.31
CA THR A 64 -4.38 -6.56 1.19
C THR A 64 -3.52 -6.57 2.45
N ALA A 65 -4.15 -6.38 3.62
CA ALA A 65 -3.45 -6.34 4.90
C ALA A 65 -2.86 -7.71 5.28
N THR A 66 -3.60 -8.80 5.05
CA THR A 66 -3.16 -10.17 5.37
C THR A 66 -2.12 -10.70 4.38
N ALA A 67 -2.13 -10.18 3.14
CA ALA A 67 -1.23 -10.54 2.06
C ALA A 67 0.09 -9.76 2.12
N GLY A 68 0.11 -8.57 2.72
CA GLY A 68 1.31 -7.76 2.90
C GLY A 68 1.72 -6.95 1.67
N VAL A 69 0.78 -6.62 0.78
CA VAL A 69 1.06 -6.03 -0.56
C VAL A 69 0.58 -4.60 -0.72
N GLY A 70 0.24 -3.90 0.37
CA GLY A 70 -0.41 -2.59 0.30
C GLY A 70 0.44 -1.46 -0.29
N CYS A 71 1.74 -1.67 -0.55
CA CYS A 71 2.65 -0.68 -1.14
C CYS A 71 2.52 0.75 -0.54
N THR A 72 2.38 0.84 0.78
CA THR A 72 2.08 2.11 1.46
C THR A 72 3.11 3.19 1.13
N ASN A 73 2.65 4.38 0.77
CA ASN A 73 3.47 5.55 0.41
C ASN A 73 4.27 5.44 -0.89
N LEU A 74 3.98 4.46 -1.75
CA LEU A 74 4.57 4.35 -3.08
C LEU A 74 3.54 4.70 -4.15
N ALA A 75 4.01 5.35 -5.21
CA ALA A 75 3.19 5.58 -6.40
C ALA A 75 3.39 4.41 -7.36
N CYS A 76 2.49 3.43 -7.29
CA CYS A 76 2.51 2.27 -8.17
C CYS A 76 1.81 2.57 -9.50
N THR A 77 2.28 1.96 -10.59
CA THR A 77 1.86 2.27 -11.97
C THR A 77 1.40 1.05 -12.75
N GLY A 78 1.71 -0.15 -12.26
CA GLY A 78 1.32 -1.40 -12.88
C GLY A 78 1.69 -2.58 -12.00
N ALA A 79 0.94 -3.67 -12.15
CA ALA A 79 1.18 -4.92 -11.46
C ALA A 79 0.98 -6.10 -12.40
N THR A 80 1.75 -7.17 -12.21
CA THR A 80 1.57 -8.45 -12.91
C THR A 80 1.96 -9.61 -12.00
N PHE A 81 1.46 -10.80 -12.33
CA PHE A 81 1.82 -12.04 -11.67
C PHE A 81 2.72 -12.90 -12.55
N ALA A 82 3.75 -13.51 -11.97
CA ALA A 82 4.63 -14.48 -12.62
C ALA A 82 5.28 -15.38 -11.56
N ASP A 83 5.61 -16.62 -11.92
CA ASP A 83 6.43 -17.51 -11.07
C ASP A 83 7.91 -17.17 -11.30
N ILE A 84 8.52 -16.40 -10.40
CA ILE A 84 9.88 -15.87 -10.58
C ILE A 84 10.91 -16.78 -9.94
N ASP A 85 10.59 -17.37 -8.78
CA ASP A 85 11.50 -18.25 -8.06
C ASP A 85 11.39 -19.73 -8.48
N GLY A 86 10.41 -20.07 -9.33
CA GLY A 86 10.21 -21.41 -9.86
C GLY A 86 9.55 -22.36 -8.86
N ASN A 87 8.91 -21.84 -7.81
CA ASN A 87 8.27 -22.65 -6.77
C ASN A 87 6.86 -23.14 -7.16
N GLY A 88 6.37 -22.77 -8.34
CA GLY A 88 5.06 -23.15 -8.86
C GLY A 88 3.90 -22.30 -8.35
N THR A 89 4.18 -21.23 -7.60
CA THR A 89 3.20 -20.24 -7.15
C THR A 89 3.48 -18.90 -7.80
N LEU A 90 2.43 -18.12 -8.05
CA LEU A 90 2.59 -16.82 -8.71
C LEU A 90 3.02 -15.75 -7.70
N ASP A 91 4.15 -15.11 -7.98
CA ASP A 91 4.68 -13.93 -7.30
C ASP A 91 4.07 -12.66 -7.88
N LEU A 92 4.06 -11.58 -7.10
CA LEU A 92 3.54 -10.28 -7.50
C LEU A 92 4.69 -9.33 -7.84
N ILE A 93 4.63 -8.74 -9.03
CA ILE A 93 5.57 -7.73 -9.52
C ILE A 93 4.84 -6.40 -9.59
N VAL A 94 5.37 -5.36 -8.95
CA VAL A 94 4.76 -4.02 -8.92
C VAL A 94 5.76 -2.98 -9.40
N ASN A 95 5.40 -2.20 -10.42
CA ASN A 95 6.21 -1.10 -10.90
C ASN A 95 5.86 0.19 -10.16
N THR A 96 6.88 0.89 -9.66
CA THR A 96 6.71 2.14 -8.91
C THR A 96 7.35 3.33 -9.64
N VAL A 97 6.86 4.54 -9.35
CA VAL A 97 7.54 5.77 -9.73
C VAL A 97 8.68 6.02 -8.74
N GLY A 98 9.91 6.09 -9.25
CA GLY A 98 11.08 6.55 -8.50
C GLY A 98 11.71 5.55 -7.51
N ASN A 99 11.10 4.37 -7.28
CA ASN A 99 11.64 3.36 -6.35
C ASN A 99 11.96 2.03 -7.04
N GLY A 100 11.86 1.97 -8.37
CA GLY A 100 12.10 0.77 -9.16
C GLY A 100 10.94 -0.24 -9.10
N THR A 101 11.22 -1.47 -9.51
CA THR A 101 10.27 -2.58 -9.49
C THR A 101 10.36 -3.32 -8.16
N LEU A 102 9.23 -3.53 -7.51
CA LEU A 102 9.10 -4.39 -6.32
C LEU A 102 8.73 -5.80 -6.75
N ILE A 103 9.31 -6.79 -6.06
CA ILE A 103 8.96 -8.20 -6.19
C ILE A 103 8.50 -8.72 -4.84
N PHE A 104 7.36 -9.38 -4.85
CA PHE A 104 6.66 -9.93 -3.71
C PHE A 104 6.53 -11.44 -3.92
N PHE A 105 7.32 -12.22 -3.19
CA PHE A 105 7.32 -13.68 -3.31
C PHE A 105 6.15 -14.29 -2.54
N ASN A 106 5.40 -15.18 -3.18
CA ASN A 106 4.21 -15.82 -2.60
C ASN A 106 4.55 -17.12 -1.89
N ASP A 107 4.02 -17.32 -0.68
CA ASP A 107 4.18 -18.58 0.08
C ASP A 107 3.21 -19.70 -0.36
N GLY A 108 2.46 -19.49 -1.44
CA GLY A 108 1.40 -20.38 -1.93
C GLY A 108 0.10 -20.32 -1.11
N LYS A 109 0.06 -19.55 -0.03
CA LYS A 109 -1.12 -19.34 0.82
C LYS A 109 -1.67 -17.92 0.71
N GLY A 110 -1.15 -17.14 -0.24
CA GLY A 110 -1.55 -15.76 -0.49
C GLY A 110 -0.92 -14.78 0.49
N ARG A 111 0.19 -15.16 1.15
CA ARG A 111 1.04 -14.20 1.86
C ARG A 111 2.27 -13.92 1.04
N PHE A 112 2.60 -12.64 0.94
CA PHE A 112 3.69 -12.18 0.12
C PHE A 112 4.79 -11.56 0.96
N THR A 113 6.04 -11.86 0.61
CA THR A 113 7.21 -11.24 1.22
C THR A 113 7.92 -10.37 0.19
N GLN A 114 8.01 -9.07 0.46
CA GLN A 114 8.80 -8.16 -0.37
C GLN A 114 10.29 -8.48 -0.23
N GLN A 115 10.98 -8.68 -1.36
CA GLN A 115 12.44 -8.56 -1.40
C GLN A 115 12.83 -7.36 -2.25
N ASN A 116 13.73 -6.53 -1.72
CA ASN A 116 14.34 -5.47 -2.52
C ASN A 116 15.33 -6.11 -3.52
N PRO A 117 15.33 -5.72 -4.81
CA PRO A 117 16.28 -6.23 -5.81
C PRO A 117 17.76 -5.85 -5.57
N GLN A 118 18.17 -5.48 -4.35
CA GLN A 118 19.54 -5.06 -4.04
C GLN A 118 20.52 -6.22 -3.82
N ALA A 119 20.09 -7.48 -3.95
CA ALA A 119 21.05 -8.56 -4.14
C ALA A 119 21.47 -8.59 -5.61
N PRO A 120 22.75 -8.35 -5.95
CA PRO A 120 23.20 -8.50 -7.33
C PRO A 120 22.88 -9.93 -7.77
N LEU A 121 22.16 -10.05 -8.88
CA LEU A 121 22.05 -11.31 -9.62
C LEU A 121 23.46 -11.63 -10.13
N ASN A 122 24.21 -12.38 -9.33
CA ASN A 122 25.46 -12.97 -9.77
C ASN A 122 25.08 -14.08 -10.77
N TYR A 123 25.29 -13.81 -12.06
CA TYR A 123 25.30 -14.82 -13.11
C TYR A 123 26.63 -15.57 -13.12
#